data_AF-W9KGB9-F1
#
_entry.id   AF-W9KGB9-F1
#
_cell.length_a   1.000
_cell.length_b   1.000
_cell.length_c   1.000
_cell.angle_alpha   90.00
_cell.angle_beta   90.00
_cell.angle_gamma   90.00
#
_symmetry.space_group_name_H-M   'P 1'
#
loop_
_entity.id
_entity.type
_entity.pdbx_description
1 polymer ?
#
loop_
_entity_poly.entity_id
_entity_poly.type
_entity_poly.pdbx_seq_one_letter_code
_entity_poly.pdbx_strand_id
1 'polypeptide(L)'
;MNKLNIPGRLAAQHKILYIPESMAALPFEQGKSWDDELSFNTQCSSQWDSLCHFQHQHSGLAYNGANPDKETLSIDSTESNNMPTLDHWHSRGCIAGRGVLIDYASYAEEKGIEFHAFDGNRITVEDLEACAAYQKVDFQPGDILIVRTGATEVVDNMNPADLGKMAAAKLTGLHGCEETARWLWNKRFAAAASDSNSFEAYPPLKPDGSIGGMKDLVLHMYCLNMFGMSIGELWDLKELARYCKEKKRYSFMITSTPLNQPGLIGSPPNALAIF
;
A
#
# COMPACT_ATOMS: atom_id res chain seq x y z
N MET A 1 0.07 1.89 -14.30
CA MET A 1 0.72 2.66 -13.22
C MET A 1 -0.20 3.71 -12.60
N ASN A 2 -0.92 4.56 -13.33
CA ASN A 2 -1.91 5.43 -12.66
C ASN A 2 -3.21 4.66 -12.39
N LYS A 3 -3.44 4.23 -11.15
CA LYS A 3 -4.74 3.67 -10.77
C LYS A 3 -5.75 4.79 -10.50
N LEU A 4 -5.31 5.91 -9.95
CA LEU A 4 -6.16 7.02 -9.57
C LEU A 4 -5.57 8.36 -10.00
N ASN A 5 -6.44 9.26 -10.48
CA ASN A 5 -6.05 10.63 -10.78
C ASN A 5 -6.15 11.49 -9.53
N ILE A 6 -5.03 11.63 -8.81
CA ILE A 6 -4.96 12.39 -7.56
C ILE A 6 -4.49 13.82 -7.88
N PRO A 7 -5.25 14.86 -7.51
CA PRO A 7 -4.86 16.25 -7.77
C PRO A 7 -3.45 16.57 -7.27
N GLY A 8 -2.65 17.24 -8.11
CA GLY A 8 -1.27 17.60 -7.79
C GLY A 8 -0.23 16.49 -8.06
N ARG A 9 -0.64 15.30 -8.50
CA ARG A 9 0.26 14.23 -8.95
C ARG A 9 0.25 14.15 -10.48
N LEU A 10 1.44 14.10 -11.08
CA LEU A 10 1.55 13.89 -12.53
C LEU A 10 1.14 12.47 -12.88
N ALA A 11 0.46 12.32 -14.02
CA ALA A 11 0.24 11.02 -14.61
C ALA A 11 1.58 10.37 -14.96
N ALA A 12 1.73 9.08 -14.65
CA ALA A 12 2.81 8.23 -15.13
C ALA A 12 3.04 8.41 -16.64
N GLN A 13 4.29 8.60 -17.02
CA GLN A 13 4.76 8.76 -18.39
C GLN A 13 5.65 7.59 -18.75
N HIS A 14 5.50 7.11 -19.99
CA HIS A 14 6.34 6.10 -20.62
C HIS A 14 6.86 6.67 -21.93
N LYS A 15 8.17 6.89 -22.01
CA LYS A 15 8.82 7.47 -23.18
C LYS A 15 9.72 6.42 -23.82
N ILE A 16 9.40 6.04 -25.05
CA ILE A 16 10.21 5.10 -25.84
C ILE A 16 11.36 5.85 -26.51
N LEU A 17 12.55 5.27 -26.45
CA LEU A 17 13.77 5.77 -27.08
C LEU A 17 14.20 4.78 -28.16
N TYR A 18 14.43 5.29 -29.37
CA TYR A 18 15.10 4.52 -30.41
C TYR A 18 16.59 4.84 -30.39
N ILE A 19 17.43 3.83 -30.12
CA ILE A 19 18.85 4.03 -29.80
C ILE A 19 19.65 4.71 -30.93
N PRO A 20 19.43 4.38 -32.21
CA PRO A 20 20.09 5.11 -33.29
C PRO A 20 19.80 6.61 -33.32
N GLU A 21 18.66 7.06 -32.78
CA GLU A 21 18.32 8.48 -32.67
C GLU A 21 18.82 9.08 -31.35
N SER A 22 18.61 8.41 -30.21
CA SER A 22 18.96 8.95 -28.88
C SER A 22 20.46 8.98 -28.62
N MET A 23 21.23 8.09 -29.25
CA MET A 23 22.68 7.98 -29.11
C MET A 23 23.43 8.38 -30.38
N ALA A 24 22.80 9.18 -31.25
CA ALA A 24 23.35 9.63 -32.53
C ALA A 24 24.68 10.41 -32.42
N ALA A 25 25.00 10.95 -31.24
CA ALA A 25 26.25 11.68 -30.98
C ALA A 25 27.46 10.78 -30.71
N LEU A 26 27.28 9.46 -30.54
CA LEU A 26 28.38 8.54 -30.27
C LEU A 26 29.19 8.26 -31.55
N PRO A 27 30.52 8.04 -31.43
CA PRO A 27 31.42 7.94 -32.58
C PRO A 27 31.36 6.60 -33.33
N PHE A 28 30.34 5.76 -33.07
CA PHE A 28 30.18 4.44 -33.67
C PHE A 28 28.74 4.23 -34.16
N GLU A 29 28.58 3.35 -35.16
CA GLU A 29 27.27 2.97 -35.70
C GLU A 29 26.43 2.30 -34.61
N GLN A 30 25.19 2.77 -34.45
CA GLN A 30 24.26 2.24 -33.47
C GLN A 30 23.46 1.07 -34.05
N GLY A 31 23.27 0.02 -33.25
CA GLY A 31 22.35 -1.06 -33.59
C GLY A 31 20.88 -0.60 -33.51
N LYS A 32 20.00 -1.22 -34.30
CA LYS A 32 18.55 -1.00 -34.19
C LYS A 32 18.05 -1.62 -32.87
N SER A 33 17.92 -0.80 -31.84
CA SER A 33 17.47 -1.20 -30.50
C SER A 33 16.59 -0.13 -29.86
N TRP A 34 15.91 -0.50 -28.77
CA TRP A 34 14.92 0.31 -28.08
C TRP A 34 15.19 0.32 -26.58
N ASP A 35 15.12 1.50 -25.98
CA ASP A 35 15.11 1.73 -24.53
C ASP A 35 13.83 2.48 -24.16
N ASP A 36 13.58 2.66 -22.85
CA ASP A 36 12.50 3.51 -22.37
C ASP A 36 12.85 4.26 -21.07
N GLU A 37 12.06 5.30 -20.80
CA GLU A 37 12.09 6.07 -19.55
C GLU A 37 10.70 6.02 -18.91
N LEU A 38 10.67 5.81 -17.60
CA LEU A 38 9.46 5.86 -16.78
C LEU A 38 9.54 7.00 -15.77
N SER A 39 8.50 7.83 -15.71
CA SER A 39 8.35 8.89 -14.70
C SER A 39 6.97 8.78 -14.09
N PHE A 40 6.87 8.63 -12.76
CA PHE A 40 5.59 8.49 -12.07
C PHE A 40 5.72 8.90 -10.60
N ASN A 41 4.60 9.27 -9.99
CA ASN A 41 4.53 9.45 -8.55
C ASN A 41 4.48 8.08 -7.88
N THR A 42 5.37 7.80 -6.93
CA THR A 42 5.47 6.46 -6.32
C THR A 42 4.28 6.08 -5.45
N GLN A 43 3.35 7.01 -5.20
CA GLN A 43 2.09 6.80 -4.49
C GLN A 43 0.85 6.74 -5.42
N CYS A 44 1.00 6.63 -6.74
CA CYS A 44 -0.14 6.63 -7.69
C CYS A 44 -0.66 5.23 -8.08
N SER A 45 -0.02 4.16 -7.60
CA SER A 45 -0.30 2.77 -7.96
C SER A 45 -0.21 1.85 -6.75
N SER A 46 -0.24 0.53 -6.98
CA SER A 46 0.22 -0.43 -5.97
C SER A 46 1.54 0.06 -5.39
N GLN A 47 1.62 0.21 -4.06
CA GLN A 47 2.79 0.80 -3.41
C GLN A 47 3.10 0.17 -2.05
N TRP A 48 4.31 0.48 -1.57
CA TRP A 48 4.69 0.49 -0.16
C TRP A 48 4.98 1.92 0.28
N ASP A 49 4.63 2.21 1.52
CA ASP A 49 5.01 3.41 2.24
C ASP A 49 6.20 3.15 3.16
N SER A 50 7.21 4.01 3.06
CA SER A 50 8.28 4.08 4.06
C SER A 50 7.76 4.64 5.38
N LEU A 51 8.58 4.51 6.43
CA LEU A 51 8.29 5.10 7.73
C LEU A 51 8.45 6.64 7.74
N CYS A 52 8.88 7.24 6.62
CA CYS A 52 8.90 8.69 6.39
C CYS A 52 7.66 9.21 5.64
N HIS A 53 6.78 8.33 5.14
CA HIS A 53 5.67 8.74 4.28
C HIS A 53 4.69 9.68 4.98
N PHE A 54 4.37 9.39 6.24
CA PHE A 54 3.44 10.16 7.05
C PHE A 54 4.03 10.40 8.44
N GLN A 55 4.37 11.65 8.76
CA GLN A 55 4.96 12.02 10.05
C GLN A 55 3.92 12.00 11.18
N HIS A 56 4.38 11.81 12.41
CA HIS A 56 3.54 12.03 13.58
C HIS A 56 3.15 13.51 13.68
N GLN A 57 1.85 13.79 13.57
CA GLN A 57 1.36 15.15 13.32
C GLN A 57 1.62 16.13 14.48
N HIS A 58 1.75 15.63 15.71
CA HIS A 58 2.00 16.49 16.87
C HIS A 58 3.48 16.84 17.04
N SER A 59 4.40 15.90 16.83
CA SER A 59 5.84 16.14 17.01
C SER A 59 6.56 16.55 15.72
N GLY A 60 5.97 16.29 14.55
CA GLY A 60 6.66 16.41 13.26
C GLY A 60 7.74 15.35 13.04
N LEU A 61 7.91 14.39 13.95
CA LEU A 61 8.92 13.34 13.84
C LEU A 61 8.33 12.09 13.16
N ALA A 62 9.19 11.35 12.50
CA ALA A 62 8.93 10.03 11.95
C ALA A 62 9.39 8.93 12.93
N TYR A 63 9.37 7.67 12.49
CA TYR A 63 9.76 6.51 13.29
C TYR A 63 11.11 6.70 13.99
N ASN A 64 11.17 6.26 15.25
CA ASN A 64 12.36 6.30 16.11
C ASN A 64 12.99 7.71 16.26
N GLY A 65 12.17 8.77 16.13
CA GLY A 65 12.60 10.16 16.27
C GLY A 65 13.29 10.75 15.04
N ALA A 66 13.25 10.06 13.90
CA ALA A 66 13.75 10.60 12.64
C ALA A 66 13.02 11.91 12.27
N ASN A 67 13.70 12.85 11.64
CA ASN A 67 13.13 14.14 11.26
C ASN A 67 13.35 14.38 9.76
N PRO A 68 12.50 13.80 8.90
CA PRO A 68 12.69 13.89 7.46
C PRO A 68 12.39 15.30 6.94
N ASP A 69 13.22 15.75 6.02
CA ASP A 69 13.06 16.97 5.23
C ASP A 69 13.55 16.73 3.79
N LYS A 70 13.52 17.76 2.95
CA LYS A 70 13.90 17.63 1.54
C LYS A 70 15.36 17.22 1.36
N GLU A 71 16.26 17.70 2.20
CA GLU A 71 17.71 17.48 2.06
C GLU A 71 18.06 16.05 2.51
N THR A 72 17.54 15.65 3.67
CA THR A 72 17.74 14.30 4.23
C THR A 72 17.12 13.19 3.38
N LEU A 73 16.07 13.48 2.61
CA LEU A 73 15.43 12.53 1.69
C LEU A 73 16.00 12.56 0.27
N SER A 74 16.79 13.58 -0.10
CA SER A 74 17.42 13.71 -1.42
C SER A 74 18.89 13.29 -1.36
N ILE A 75 19.11 12.01 -1.05
CA ILE A 75 20.45 11.44 -0.87
C ILE A 75 20.83 10.51 -2.01
N ASP A 76 22.12 10.43 -2.33
CA ASP A 76 22.62 9.63 -3.46
C ASP A 76 23.07 8.21 -3.07
N SER A 77 23.09 7.88 -1.77
CA SER A 77 23.52 6.56 -1.27
C SER A 77 22.78 6.15 0.00
N THR A 78 22.38 4.88 0.05
CA THR A 78 21.78 4.22 1.22
C THR A 78 22.75 4.12 2.40
N GLU A 79 24.05 4.03 2.16
CA GLU A 79 25.04 3.93 3.25
C GLU A 79 25.08 5.19 4.12
N SER A 80 24.92 6.36 3.48
CA SER A 80 24.85 7.66 4.16
C SER A 80 23.46 8.02 4.64
N ASN A 81 22.45 7.20 4.33
CA ASN A 81 21.06 7.48 4.64
C ASN A 81 20.74 7.10 6.08
N ASN A 82 20.27 8.08 6.86
CA ASN A 82 19.87 7.87 8.24
C ASN A 82 18.34 7.94 8.42
N MET A 83 17.59 8.14 7.34
CA MET A 83 16.13 8.16 7.36
C MET A 83 15.58 6.75 7.18
N PRO A 84 14.46 6.39 7.85
CA PRO A 84 13.87 5.06 7.74
C PRO A 84 13.07 4.87 6.42
N THR A 85 13.76 5.01 5.29
CA THR A 85 13.23 4.86 3.92
C THR A 85 13.36 3.43 3.39
N LEU A 86 12.70 3.12 2.27
CA LEU A 86 12.55 1.75 1.77
C LEU A 86 13.85 1.12 1.25
N ASP A 87 14.84 1.91 0.84
CA ASP A 87 16.12 1.41 0.33
C ASP A 87 16.88 0.54 1.33
N HIS A 88 16.74 0.80 2.63
CA HIS A 88 17.37 -0.01 3.67
C HIS A 88 16.92 -1.48 3.66
N TRP A 89 15.75 -1.79 3.10
CA TRP A 89 15.25 -3.17 2.96
C TRP A 89 16.20 -4.05 2.15
N HIS A 90 16.87 -3.49 1.13
CA HIS A 90 17.77 -4.24 0.25
C HIS A 90 18.96 -4.85 1.01
N SER A 91 19.48 -4.15 2.01
CA SER A 91 20.56 -4.66 2.87
C SER A 91 20.17 -5.91 3.69
N ARG A 92 18.86 -6.21 3.77
CA ARG A 92 18.28 -7.32 4.53
C ARG A 92 17.61 -8.37 3.64
N GLY A 93 17.71 -8.25 2.31
CA GLY A 93 17.06 -9.15 1.35
C GLY A 93 15.58 -8.83 1.09
N CYS A 94 15.13 -7.61 1.41
CA CYS A 94 13.76 -7.13 1.28
C CYS A 94 12.74 -7.98 2.07
N ILE A 95 11.46 -7.92 1.67
CA ILE A 95 10.41 -8.71 2.31
C ILE A 95 10.46 -10.13 1.74
N ALA A 96 10.67 -11.10 2.63
CA ALA A 96 10.41 -12.51 2.41
C ALA A 96 9.81 -13.09 3.69
N GLY A 97 8.55 -13.52 3.64
CA GLY A 97 7.84 -13.95 4.85
C GLY A 97 6.52 -14.65 4.55
N ARG A 98 5.69 -14.80 5.58
CA ARG A 98 4.36 -15.38 5.45
C ARG A 98 3.34 -14.27 5.23
N GLY A 99 2.64 -14.33 4.10
CA GLY A 99 1.50 -13.49 3.80
C GLY A 99 0.22 -14.19 4.23
N VAL A 100 -0.72 -13.42 4.78
CA VAL A 100 -2.07 -13.88 5.11
C VAL A 100 -3.10 -12.95 4.48
N LEU A 101 -4.00 -13.50 3.68
CA LEU A 101 -5.07 -12.76 3.02
C LEU A 101 -6.36 -12.84 3.86
N ILE A 102 -6.92 -11.68 4.17
CA ILE A 102 -8.31 -11.50 4.59
C ILE A 102 -9.10 -10.97 3.40
N ASP A 103 -9.84 -11.85 2.73
CA ASP A 103 -10.66 -11.48 1.58
C ASP A 103 -12.04 -11.00 2.04
N TYR A 104 -12.08 -9.78 2.58
CA TYR A 104 -13.29 -9.22 3.19
C TYR A 104 -14.40 -8.97 2.15
N ALA A 105 -14.05 -8.55 0.93
CA ALA A 105 -15.03 -8.31 -0.11
C ALA A 105 -15.85 -9.57 -0.46
N SER A 106 -15.20 -10.72 -0.66
CA SER A 106 -15.94 -11.98 -0.90
C SER A 106 -16.64 -12.51 0.34
N TYR A 107 -16.10 -12.28 1.54
CA TYR A 107 -16.80 -12.60 2.77
C TYR A 107 -18.10 -11.79 2.92
N ALA A 108 -18.06 -10.48 2.67
CA ALA A 108 -19.21 -9.60 2.75
C ALA A 108 -20.30 -10.02 1.75
N GLU A 109 -19.92 -10.32 0.50
CA GLU A 109 -20.84 -10.85 -0.52
C GLU A 109 -21.53 -12.14 -0.05
N GLU A 110 -20.77 -13.12 0.46
CA GLU A 110 -21.31 -14.41 0.90
C GLU A 110 -22.17 -14.32 2.16
N LYS A 111 -21.97 -13.29 2.98
CA LYS A 111 -22.77 -13.00 4.17
C LYS A 111 -23.96 -12.08 3.89
N GLY A 112 -24.09 -11.56 2.67
CA GLY A 112 -25.11 -10.57 2.32
C GLY A 112 -24.93 -9.24 3.06
N ILE A 113 -23.69 -8.87 3.38
CA ILE A 113 -23.34 -7.59 3.98
C ILE A 113 -23.25 -6.56 2.86
N GLU A 114 -23.97 -5.45 2.98
CA GLU A 114 -23.86 -4.34 2.04
C GLU A 114 -22.46 -3.74 2.13
N PHE A 115 -21.72 -3.81 1.03
CA PHE A 115 -20.32 -3.43 1.01
C PHE A 115 -19.90 -2.92 -0.38
N HIS A 116 -19.15 -1.84 -0.39
CA HIS A 116 -18.57 -1.27 -1.59
C HIS A 116 -17.25 -0.57 -1.25
N ALA A 117 -16.29 -0.58 -2.18
CA ALA A 117 -14.97 0.03 -2.00
C ALA A 117 -14.98 1.55 -1.78
N PHE A 118 -16.03 2.23 -2.26
CA PHE A 118 -16.15 3.70 -2.24
C PHE A 118 -17.34 4.22 -1.39
N ASP A 119 -17.86 3.42 -0.46
CA ASP A 119 -18.92 3.86 0.45
C ASP A 119 -18.41 4.34 1.81
N GLY A 120 -17.10 4.19 2.09
CA GLY A 120 -16.51 4.57 3.37
C GLY A 120 -16.81 3.56 4.47
N ASN A 121 -17.00 2.29 4.11
CA ASN A 121 -17.17 1.21 5.07
C ASN A 121 -15.91 1.06 5.93
N ARG A 122 -16.12 0.84 7.22
CA ARG A 122 -15.03 0.74 8.21
C ARG A 122 -14.97 -0.70 8.71
N ILE A 123 -14.00 -1.46 8.20
CA ILE A 123 -13.82 -2.86 8.57
C ILE A 123 -13.25 -2.89 10.00
N THR A 124 -14.05 -3.32 10.98
CA THR A 124 -13.64 -3.33 12.39
C THR A 124 -12.76 -4.53 12.71
N VAL A 125 -12.23 -4.59 13.94
CA VAL A 125 -11.48 -5.76 14.41
C VAL A 125 -12.39 -7.01 14.45
N GLU A 126 -13.65 -6.84 14.86
CA GLU A 126 -14.65 -7.91 14.86
C GLU A 126 -14.89 -8.45 13.45
N ASP A 127 -15.00 -7.55 12.47
CA ASP A 127 -15.17 -7.92 11.05
C ASP A 127 -13.96 -8.71 10.53
N LEU A 128 -12.74 -8.27 10.85
CA LEU A 128 -11.49 -8.93 10.47
C LEU A 128 -11.39 -10.33 11.09
N GLU A 129 -11.67 -10.47 12.39
CA GLU A 129 -11.64 -11.76 13.09
C GLU A 129 -12.76 -12.69 12.62
N ALA A 130 -13.95 -12.18 12.34
CA ALA A 130 -15.06 -12.97 11.80
C ALA A 130 -14.74 -13.50 10.39
N CYS A 131 -14.15 -12.64 9.54
CA CYS A 131 -13.69 -13.03 8.22
C CYS A 131 -12.54 -14.06 8.30
N ALA A 132 -11.56 -13.84 9.17
CA ALA A 132 -10.47 -14.77 9.42
C ALA A 132 -10.99 -16.15 9.87
N ALA A 133 -11.94 -16.18 10.81
CA ALA A 133 -12.57 -17.42 11.27
C ALA A 133 -13.33 -18.13 10.14
N TYR A 134 -14.05 -17.38 9.31
CA TYR A 134 -14.75 -17.92 8.13
C TYR A 134 -13.78 -18.54 7.11
N GLN A 135 -12.66 -17.85 6.85
CA GLN A 135 -11.62 -18.25 5.90
C GLN A 135 -10.64 -19.26 6.50
N LYS A 136 -10.78 -19.59 7.79
CA LYS A 136 -9.89 -20.46 8.57
C LYS A 136 -8.43 -19.98 8.53
N VAL A 137 -8.24 -18.66 8.63
CA VAL A 137 -6.93 -18.02 8.74
C VAL A 137 -6.50 -18.04 10.20
N ASP A 138 -5.29 -18.53 10.44
CA ASP A 138 -4.61 -18.43 11.73
C ASP A 138 -3.44 -17.46 11.62
N PHE A 139 -3.48 -16.37 12.39
CA PHE A 139 -2.46 -15.33 12.39
C PHE A 139 -1.26 -15.74 13.24
N GLN A 140 -0.05 -15.48 12.74
CA GLN A 140 1.20 -15.74 13.45
C GLN A 140 2.07 -14.49 13.54
N PRO A 141 2.90 -14.37 14.58
CA PRO A 141 3.87 -13.29 14.67
C PRO A 141 4.79 -13.27 13.44
N GLY A 142 4.98 -12.07 12.87
CA GLY A 142 5.76 -11.84 11.66
C GLY A 142 4.96 -11.93 10.36
N ASP A 143 3.66 -12.22 10.42
CA ASP A 143 2.80 -12.22 9.24
C ASP A 143 2.75 -10.84 8.57
N ILE A 144 2.64 -10.87 7.25
CA ILE A 144 2.26 -9.71 6.44
C ILE A 144 0.76 -9.80 6.21
N LEU A 145 0.01 -8.94 6.88
CA LEU A 145 -1.44 -8.88 6.74
C LEU A 145 -1.80 -8.26 5.39
N ILE A 146 -2.68 -8.91 4.64
CA ILE A 146 -3.20 -8.40 3.37
C ILE A 146 -4.72 -8.40 3.43
N VAL A 147 -5.35 -7.25 3.26
CA VAL A 147 -6.82 -7.12 3.31
C VAL A 147 -7.36 -6.72 1.94
N ARG A 148 -8.27 -7.51 1.38
CA ARG A 148 -8.96 -7.21 0.12
C ARG A 148 -10.34 -6.60 0.37
N THR A 149 -10.53 -5.42 -0.21
CA THR A 149 -11.75 -4.59 -0.20
C THR A 149 -12.42 -4.54 -1.58
N GLY A 150 -11.79 -5.06 -2.63
CA GLY A 150 -12.25 -5.00 -4.02
C GLY A 150 -11.98 -3.66 -4.70
N ALA A 151 -11.27 -2.72 -4.06
CA ALA A 151 -11.15 -1.35 -4.55
C ALA A 151 -10.47 -1.24 -5.91
N THR A 152 -9.36 -1.96 -6.13
CA THR A 152 -8.67 -1.92 -7.42
C THR A 152 -9.53 -2.48 -8.56
N GLU A 153 -10.36 -3.48 -8.28
CA GLU A 153 -11.25 -4.07 -9.29
C GLU A 153 -12.36 -3.09 -9.71
N VAL A 154 -12.89 -2.31 -8.76
CA VAL A 154 -13.83 -1.23 -9.06
C VAL A 154 -13.14 -0.13 -9.86
N VAL A 155 -11.90 0.23 -9.51
CA VAL A 155 -11.12 1.23 -10.25
C VAL A 155 -10.89 0.81 -11.71
N ASP A 156 -10.51 -0.44 -11.93
CA ASP A 156 -10.22 -0.97 -13.26
C ASP A 156 -11.48 -1.14 -14.13
N ASN A 157 -12.66 -1.26 -13.51
CA ASN A 157 -13.95 -1.52 -14.19
C ASN A 157 -15.02 -0.49 -13.84
N MET A 158 -14.60 0.77 -13.65
CA MET A 158 -15.44 1.86 -13.16
C MET A 158 -16.71 2.06 -14.00
N ASN A 159 -17.88 2.01 -13.35
CA ASN A 159 -19.16 2.36 -13.97
C ASN A 159 -19.66 3.75 -13.51
N PRO A 160 -20.73 4.31 -14.12
CA PRO A 160 -21.25 5.63 -13.74
C PRO A 160 -21.69 5.78 -12.27
N ALA A 161 -22.20 4.71 -11.63
CA ALA A 161 -22.55 4.75 -10.22
C ALA A 161 -21.30 4.80 -9.34
N ASP A 162 -20.24 4.08 -9.73
CA ASP A 162 -18.95 4.08 -9.03
C ASP A 162 -18.29 5.46 -9.10
N LEU A 163 -18.38 6.14 -10.26
CA LEU A 163 -17.92 7.54 -10.41
C LEU A 163 -18.62 8.46 -9.42
N GLY A 164 -19.93 8.29 -9.21
CA GLY A 164 -20.70 9.04 -8.21
C GLY A 164 -20.22 8.78 -6.79
N LYS A 165 -19.94 7.52 -6.43
CA LYS A 165 -19.40 7.14 -5.11
C LYS A 165 -17.98 7.69 -4.90
N MET A 166 -17.12 7.59 -5.90
CA MET A 166 -15.76 8.13 -5.86
C MET A 166 -15.77 9.67 -5.69
N ALA A 167 -16.69 10.37 -6.34
CA ALA A 167 -16.86 11.81 -6.19
C ALA A 167 -17.29 12.23 -4.77
N ALA A 168 -17.88 11.33 -3.99
CA ALA A 168 -18.19 11.57 -2.58
C ALA A 168 -16.95 11.53 -1.66
N ALA A 169 -15.77 11.19 -2.21
CA ALA A 169 -14.49 11.13 -1.50
C ALA A 169 -14.57 10.27 -0.23
N LYS A 170 -15.24 9.12 -0.31
CA LYS A 170 -15.27 8.11 0.74
C LYS A 170 -14.53 6.87 0.26
N LEU A 171 -13.66 6.35 1.12
CA LEU A 171 -12.82 5.20 0.81
C LEU A 171 -13.06 4.16 1.89
N THR A 172 -13.40 2.95 1.48
CA THR A 172 -13.50 1.82 2.39
C THR A 172 -12.11 1.30 2.74
N GLY A 173 -11.93 0.90 3.99
CA GLY A 173 -10.68 0.36 4.50
C GLY A 173 -10.86 -0.14 5.93
N LEU A 174 -9.75 -0.43 6.61
CA LEU A 174 -9.77 -0.76 8.03
C LEU A 174 -10.33 0.40 8.85
N HIS A 175 -11.00 0.12 9.96
CA HIS A 175 -11.45 1.16 10.85
C HIS A 175 -10.23 1.86 11.48
N GLY A 176 -10.03 3.13 11.12
CA GLY A 176 -8.97 3.98 11.66
C GLY A 176 -9.21 4.40 13.11
N CYS A 177 -8.99 3.48 14.05
CA CYS A 177 -9.12 3.72 15.48
C CYS A 177 -8.01 3.00 16.29
N GLU A 178 -7.87 3.38 17.56
CA GLU A 178 -6.85 2.77 18.44
C GLU A 178 -7.05 1.28 18.66
N GLU A 179 -8.28 0.79 18.61
CA GLU A 179 -8.59 -0.63 18.74
C GLU A 179 -7.97 -1.45 17.61
N THR A 180 -8.14 -1.00 16.36
CA THR A 180 -7.50 -1.62 15.20
C THR A 180 -5.98 -1.52 15.27
N ALA A 181 -5.42 -0.37 15.65
CA ALA A 181 -3.97 -0.22 15.85
C ALA A 181 -3.44 -1.19 16.92
N ARG A 182 -4.14 -1.31 18.06
CA ARG A 182 -3.81 -2.24 19.14
C ARG A 182 -3.88 -3.69 18.66
N TRP A 183 -4.88 -4.03 17.86
CA TRP A 183 -5.01 -5.37 17.28
C TRP A 183 -3.85 -5.71 16.35
N LEU A 184 -3.49 -4.81 15.43
CA LEU A 184 -2.34 -4.97 14.53
C LEU A 184 -1.04 -5.24 15.31
N TRP A 185 -0.79 -4.44 16.35
CA TRP A 185 0.37 -4.60 17.24
C TRP A 185 0.34 -5.95 17.99
N ASN A 186 -0.80 -6.29 18.59
CA ASN A 186 -0.92 -7.49 19.43
C ASN A 186 -0.81 -8.79 18.61
N LYS A 187 -1.28 -8.80 17.36
CA LYS A 187 -1.07 -9.91 16.41
C LYS A 187 0.38 -10.01 15.92
N ARG A 188 1.19 -8.96 16.15
CA ARG A 188 2.61 -8.87 15.77
C ARG A 188 2.83 -9.03 14.26
N PHE A 189 1.99 -8.39 13.46
CA PHE A 189 2.24 -8.28 12.03
C PHE A 189 3.55 -7.53 11.76
N ALA A 190 4.29 -7.93 10.74
CA ALA A 190 5.54 -7.26 10.34
C ALA A 190 5.27 -6.07 9.40
N ALA A 191 4.26 -6.19 8.55
CA ALA A 191 3.78 -5.18 7.62
C ALA A 191 2.30 -5.43 7.32
N ALA A 192 1.62 -4.44 6.76
CA ALA A 192 0.23 -4.59 6.35
C ALA A 192 0.00 -3.97 4.97
N ALA A 193 -0.83 -4.60 4.15
CA ALA A 193 -1.18 -4.11 2.84
C ALA A 193 -2.68 -4.28 2.56
N SER A 194 -3.18 -3.51 1.61
CA SER A 194 -4.52 -3.67 1.08
C SER A 194 -4.58 -3.28 -0.40
N ASP A 195 -5.67 -3.65 -1.05
CA ASP A 195 -6.06 -3.08 -2.34
C ASP A 195 -6.77 -1.72 -2.21
N SER A 196 -7.07 -1.28 -0.98
CA SER A 196 -7.74 -0.01 -0.73
C SER A 196 -6.81 1.18 -1.00
N ASN A 197 -7.42 2.35 -1.16
CA ASN A 197 -6.75 3.59 -1.53
C ASN A 197 -5.93 4.24 -0.40
N SER A 198 -6.28 3.96 0.85
CA SER A 198 -5.69 4.63 2.01
C SER A 198 -5.44 3.68 3.18
N PHE A 199 -5.48 2.36 2.95
CA PHE A 199 -5.43 1.28 3.95
C PHE A 199 -6.54 1.31 5.03
N GLU A 200 -6.65 2.41 5.78
CA GLU A 200 -7.78 2.77 6.64
C GLU A 200 -8.89 3.50 5.87
N ALA A 201 -10.10 3.45 6.42
CA ALA A 201 -11.28 4.07 5.82
C ALA A 201 -11.26 5.60 5.91
N TYR A 202 -11.62 6.26 4.81
CA TYR A 202 -11.64 7.72 4.66
C TYR A 202 -13.08 8.25 4.45
N PRO A 203 -13.46 9.42 5.01
CA PRO A 203 -12.65 10.31 5.83
C PRO A 203 -12.31 9.69 7.21
N PRO A 204 -11.18 10.06 7.84
CA PRO A 204 -10.88 9.58 9.18
C PRO A 204 -11.91 10.12 10.19
N LEU A 205 -12.03 9.44 11.32
CA LEU A 205 -12.83 9.89 12.46
C LEU A 205 -11.91 10.32 13.59
N LYS A 206 -12.31 11.38 14.29
CA LYS A 206 -11.69 11.78 15.56
C LYS A 206 -12.17 10.87 16.69
N PRO A 207 -11.52 10.90 17.88
CA PRO A 207 -11.95 10.09 19.02
C PRO A 207 -13.40 10.32 19.47
N ASP A 208 -13.96 11.51 19.20
CA ASP A 208 -15.37 11.84 19.51
C ASP A 208 -16.36 11.37 18.41
N GLY A 209 -15.88 10.67 17.39
CA GLY A 209 -16.67 10.18 16.25
C GLY A 209 -16.96 11.22 15.18
N SER A 210 -16.52 12.48 15.34
CA SER A 210 -16.66 13.51 14.31
C SER A 210 -15.69 13.28 13.15
N ILE A 211 -16.03 13.79 11.97
CA ILE A 211 -15.19 13.68 10.77
C ILE A 211 -13.88 14.49 10.97
N GLY A 212 -12.76 13.83 10.72
CA GLY A 212 -11.41 14.41 10.68
C GLY A 212 -10.94 14.75 9.26
N GLY A 213 -9.73 15.32 9.17
CA GLY A 213 -9.00 15.52 7.91
C GLY A 213 -7.81 14.56 7.79
N MET A 214 -7.03 14.66 6.71
CA MET A 214 -5.87 13.76 6.47
C MET A 214 -4.89 13.62 7.65
N LYS A 215 -4.70 14.68 8.44
CA LYS A 215 -3.87 14.65 9.66
C LYS A 215 -4.40 13.70 10.75
N ASP A 216 -5.67 13.34 10.68
CA ASP A 216 -6.36 12.52 11.67
C ASP A 216 -6.38 11.02 11.26
N LEU A 217 -5.60 10.61 10.25
CA LEU A 217 -5.40 9.20 9.86
C LEU A 217 -4.69 8.43 10.99
N VAL A 218 -5.43 7.53 11.64
CA VAL A 218 -5.00 6.89 12.88
C VAL A 218 -4.03 5.75 12.59
N LEU A 219 -4.32 4.89 11.61
CA LEU A 219 -3.48 3.73 11.32
C LEU A 219 -2.16 4.15 10.67
N HIS A 220 -2.17 5.17 9.81
CA HIS A 220 -0.92 5.73 9.28
C HIS A 220 0.02 6.19 10.39
N MET A 221 -0.51 6.92 11.38
CA MET A 221 0.31 7.37 12.50
C MET A 221 0.86 6.20 13.31
N TYR A 222 0.00 5.27 13.74
CA TYR A 222 0.43 4.14 14.58
C TYR A 222 1.37 3.19 13.84
N CYS A 223 1.02 2.75 12.63
CA CYS A 223 1.84 1.80 11.88
C CYS A 223 3.20 2.40 11.53
N LEU A 224 3.24 3.57 10.86
CA LEU A 224 4.48 4.11 10.33
C LEU A 224 5.37 4.70 11.42
N ASN A 225 4.81 5.46 12.38
CA ASN A 225 5.63 6.22 13.34
C ASN A 225 5.84 5.50 14.67
N MET A 226 4.87 4.72 15.13
CA MET A 226 4.94 4.07 16.45
C MET A 226 5.47 2.64 16.32
N PHE A 227 4.95 1.85 15.38
CA PHE A 227 5.28 0.43 15.26
C PHE A 227 6.49 0.18 14.36
N GLY A 228 6.78 1.09 13.42
CA GLY A 228 7.76 0.85 12.36
C GLY A 228 7.26 -0.18 11.34
N MET A 229 5.95 -0.21 11.12
CA MET A 229 5.22 -1.14 10.25
C MET A 229 4.84 -0.42 8.96
N SER A 230 5.44 -0.80 7.84
CA SER A 230 5.08 -0.25 6.52
C SER A 230 3.67 -0.65 6.08
N ILE A 231 3.05 0.26 5.32
CA ILE A 231 1.70 0.12 4.76
C ILE A 231 1.80 -0.06 3.24
N GLY A 232 1.05 -1.01 2.71
CA GLY A 232 0.87 -1.21 1.28
C GLY A 232 -0.53 -0.81 0.83
N GLU A 233 -0.63 -0.08 -0.27
CA GLU A 233 -1.91 0.44 -0.77
C GLU A 233 -2.08 0.11 -2.25
N LEU A 234 -3.33 0.00 -2.69
CA LEU A 234 -3.71 -0.25 -4.08
C LEU A 234 -3.12 -1.53 -4.68
N TRP A 235 -2.80 -2.54 -3.86
CA TRP A 235 -2.33 -3.82 -4.35
C TRP A 235 -3.37 -4.50 -5.23
N ASP A 236 -2.96 -5.14 -6.31
CA ASP A 236 -3.88 -5.98 -7.09
C ASP A 236 -3.98 -7.35 -6.41
N LEU A 237 -5.14 -7.64 -5.84
CA LEU A 237 -5.41 -8.84 -5.07
C LEU A 237 -6.41 -9.78 -5.76
N LYS A 238 -6.87 -9.46 -6.98
CA LYS A 238 -7.96 -10.17 -7.67
C LYS A 238 -7.66 -11.65 -7.86
N GLU A 239 -6.54 -11.96 -8.52
CA GLU A 239 -6.18 -13.34 -8.83
C GLU A 239 -5.74 -14.12 -7.58
N LEU A 240 -5.10 -13.45 -6.63
CA LEU A 240 -4.74 -14.04 -5.34
C LEU A 240 -5.99 -14.46 -4.57
N ALA A 241 -6.98 -13.57 -4.43
CA ALA A 241 -8.24 -13.85 -3.75
C ALA A 241 -9.01 -14.99 -4.43
N ARG A 242 -9.11 -14.97 -5.77
CA ARG A 242 -9.72 -16.06 -6.54
C ARG A 242 -9.05 -17.40 -6.24
N TYR A 243 -7.72 -17.45 -6.26
CA TYR A 243 -6.97 -18.67 -5.96
C TYR A 243 -7.17 -19.13 -4.50
N CYS A 244 -7.06 -18.21 -3.54
CA CYS A 244 -7.26 -18.51 -2.11
C CYS A 244 -8.66 -19.09 -1.86
N LYS A 245 -9.69 -18.52 -2.47
CA LYS A 245 -11.08 -19.00 -2.40
C LYS A 245 -11.25 -20.39 -3.01
N GLU A 246 -10.70 -20.62 -4.20
CA GLU A 246 -10.76 -21.92 -4.88
C GLU A 246 -10.07 -23.02 -4.06
N LYS A 247 -8.88 -22.74 -3.52
CA LYS A 247 -8.06 -23.71 -2.79
C LYS A 247 -8.34 -23.77 -1.30
N LYS A 248 -9.15 -22.85 -0.77
CA LYS A 248 -9.40 -22.66 0.67
C LYS A 248 -8.10 -22.52 1.48
N ARG A 249 -7.13 -21.81 0.91
CA ARG A 249 -5.81 -21.57 1.51
C ARG A 249 -5.50 -20.09 1.38
N TYR A 250 -5.45 -19.40 2.52
CA TYR A 250 -5.31 -17.95 2.61
C TYR A 250 -3.95 -17.52 3.19
N SER A 251 -3.04 -18.47 3.38
CA SER A 251 -1.65 -18.21 3.76
C SER A 251 -0.68 -18.76 2.71
N PHE A 252 0.36 -17.97 2.44
CA PHE A 252 1.33 -18.19 1.36
C PHE A 252 2.67 -17.55 1.74
N MET A 253 3.73 -17.95 1.05
CA MET A 253 4.97 -17.19 1.08
C MET A 253 4.76 -15.92 0.26
N ILE A 254 5.19 -14.78 0.78
CA ILE A 254 5.21 -13.52 0.05
C ILE A 254 6.64 -13.00 -0.04
N THR A 255 7.01 -12.55 -1.24
CA THR A 255 8.22 -11.78 -1.47
C THR A 255 7.86 -10.42 -2.04
N SER A 256 8.53 -9.35 -1.61
CA SER A 256 8.29 -8.02 -2.16
C SER A 256 9.58 -7.21 -2.11
N THR A 257 9.94 -6.62 -3.25
CA THR A 257 11.22 -5.94 -3.46
C THR A 257 10.95 -4.55 -4.07
N PRO A 258 10.90 -3.48 -3.25
CA PRO A 258 10.75 -2.12 -3.77
C PRO A 258 11.95 -1.72 -4.64
N LEU A 259 11.81 -0.61 -5.38
CA LEU A 259 12.91 -0.01 -6.13
C LEU A 259 14.09 0.26 -5.20
N ASN A 260 15.31 -0.02 -5.68
CA ASN A 260 16.53 0.25 -4.93
C ASN A 260 17.01 1.68 -5.18
N GLN A 261 16.29 2.66 -4.64
CA GLN A 261 16.59 4.08 -4.78
C GLN A 261 16.84 4.68 -3.39
N PRO A 262 18.01 5.28 -3.11
CA PRO A 262 18.26 5.92 -1.82
C PRO A 262 17.23 7.02 -1.48
N GLY A 263 16.84 7.11 -0.21
CA GLY A 263 15.85 8.09 0.28
C GLY A 263 14.40 7.83 -0.16
N LEU A 264 14.10 6.63 -0.66
CA LEU A 264 12.80 6.34 -1.28
C LEU A 264 11.65 6.29 -0.26
N ILE A 265 10.77 7.31 -0.35
CA ILE A 265 9.61 7.49 0.54
C ILE A 265 8.50 6.47 0.27
N GLY A 266 8.33 6.06 -0.99
CA GLY A 266 7.37 5.04 -1.38
C GLY A 266 7.78 4.40 -2.70
N SER A 267 7.30 3.20 -2.96
CA SER A 267 7.74 2.39 -4.11
C SER A 267 6.63 1.47 -4.59
N PRO A 268 6.55 1.16 -5.90
CA PRO A 268 5.88 -0.05 -6.35
C PRO A 268 6.38 -1.27 -5.56
N PRO A 269 5.52 -2.22 -5.17
CA PRO A 269 5.89 -3.25 -4.21
C PRO A 269 6.65 -4.41 -4.86
N ASN A 270 6.46 -4.66 -6.16
CA ASN A 270 6.95 -5.87 -6.84
C ASN A 270 6.69 -7.13 -5.98
N ALA A 271 5.44 -7.29 -5.55
CA ALA A 271 5.04 -8.34 -4.62
C ALA A 271 4.57 -9.59 -5.35
N LEU A 272 5.00 -10.76 -4.86
CA LEU A 272 4.64 -12.08 -5.39
C LEU A 272 4.14 -12.96 -4.25
N ALA A 273 2.98 -13.58 -4.45
CA ALA A 273 2.46 -14.62 -3.57
C ALA A 273 2.77 -16.01 -4.14
N ILE A 274 3.32 -16.91 -3.32
CA ILE A 274 3.83 -18.23 -3.69
C ILE A 274 3.20 -19.29 -2.76
N PHE A 275 2.56 -20.31 -3.35
CA PHE A 275 1.84 -21.38 -2.64
C PHE A 275 2.63 -22.68 -2.56
#